data_AF-D6TKU9-F1
#
_entry.id   AF-D6TKU9-F1
#
_cell.length_a   1.000
_cell.length_b   1.000
_cell.length_c   1.000
_cell.angle_alpha   90.00
_cell.angle_beta   90.00
_cell.angle_gamma   90.00
#
_symmetry.space_group_name_H-M   'P 1'
#
loop_
_entity.id
_entity.type
_entity.pdbx_description
1 polymer ?
#
loop_
_entity_poly.entity_id
_entity_poly.type
_entity_poly.pdbx_seq_one_letter_code
_entity_poly.pdbx_strand_id
1 'polypeptide(L)'
;MQEFVQGDSNKFKSGEQLYLEWKHNLLSTPEARSAYEEVANEFDILLELVEARLDAGITQAAIAKRLKVPKSQIVQLEELGYRACTFDLLQQYAHVLGKKLQVSLV
;
A
#
# COMPACT_ATOMS: atom_id res chain seq x y z
N MET A 1 -4.24 -32.52 42.82
CA MET A 1 -4.80 -33.28 41.69
C MET A 1 -5.85 -32.37 41.06
N GLN A 2 -5.55 -31.86 39.85
CA GLN A 2 -6.36 -31.23 38.77
C GLN A 2 -7.63 -30.41 39.14
N GLU A 3 -7.94 -29.27 38.53
CA GLU A 3 -7.91 -28.97 37.09
C GLU A 3 -7.54 -27.50 36.82
N PHE A 4 -6.50 -27.27 36.00
CA PHE A 4 -6.33 -26.01 35.29
C PHE A 4 -7.27 -26.03 34.09
N VAL A 5 -8.25 -25.15 34.04
CA VAL A 5 -9.05 -24.91 32.84
C VAL A 5 -8.12 -24.28 31.80
N GLN A 6 -7.65 -25.09 30.85
CA GLN A 6 -7.10 -24.60 29.59
C GLN A 6 -8.22 -23.83 28.88
N GLY A 7 -8.23 -22.52 29.04
CA GLY A 7 -9.03 -21.66 28.18
C GLY A 7 -8.48 -21.78 26.76
N ASP A 8 -9.29 -22.26 25.83
CA ASP A 8 -8.97 -22.34 24.41
C ASP A 8 -8.36 -21.02 23.94
N SER A 9 -7.07 -21.05 23.61
CA SER A 9 -6.33 -19.96 22.97
C SER A 9 -6.85 -19.62 21.56
N ASN A 10 -7.90 -20.31 21.11
CA ASN A 10 -8.47 -20.26 19.76
C ASN A 10 -9.76 -19.41 19.65
N LYS A 11 -10.10 -18.59 20.66
CA LYS A 11 -11.35 -17.82 20.70
C LYS A 11 -11.32 -16.47 19.96
N PHE A 12 -10.15 -15.98 19.53
CA PHE A 12 -10.02 -14.66 18.91
C PHE A 12 -9.49 -14.79 17.49
N LYS A 13 -10.25 -14.25 16.53
CA LYS A 13 -9.77 -14.09 15.16
C LYS A 13 -8.60 -13.10 15.16
N SER A 14 -7.55 -13.38 14.40
CA SER A 14 -6.49 -12.41 14.14
C SER A 14 -7.03 -11.21 13.38
N GLY A 15 -6.34 -10.07 13.44
CA GLY A 15 -6.70 -8.90 12.63
C GLY A 15 -6.77 -9.21 11.13
N GLU A 16 -5.87 -10.07 10.66
CA GLU A 16 -5.86 -10.58 9.29
C GLU A 16 -7.13 -11.39 8.96
N GLN A 17 -7.52 -12.31 9.84
CA GLN A 17 -8.74 -13.12 9.64
C GLN A 17 -10.00 -12.26 9.61
N LEU A 18 -10.09 -11.25 10.49
CA LEU A 18 -11.20 -10.29 10.49
C LEU A 18 -11.23 -9.46 9.20
N TYR A 19 -10.07 -9.02 8.71
CA TYR A 19 -9.96 -8.28 7.46
C TYR A 19 -10.41 -9.13 6.26
N LEU A 20 -9.95 -10.38 6.16
CA LEU A 20 -10.29 -11.27 5.06
C LEU A 20 -11.79 -11.58 5.01
N GLU A 21 -12.42 -11.82 6.17
CA GLU A 21 -13.87 -12.03 6.26
C GLU A 21 -14.67 -10.78 5.87
N TRP A 22 -14.28 -9.61 6.38
CA TRP A 22 -14.89 -8.34 6.00
C TRP A 22 -14.77 -8.09 4.48
N LYS A 23 -13.57 -8.29 3.91
CA LYS A 23 -13.31 -8.12 2.48
C LYS A 23 -14.15 -9.10 1.65
N HIS A 24 -14.24 -10.36 2.05
CA HIS A 24 -15.08 -11.36 1.37
C HIS A 24 -16.55 -10.91 1.32
N ASN A 25 -17.08 -10.41 2.42
CA ASN A 25 -18.46 -9.94 2.49
C ASN A 25 -18.68 -8.66 1.66
N LEU A 26 -17.72 -7.73 1.68
CA LEU A 26 -17.76 -6.51 0.87
C LEU A 26 -17.80 -6.82 -0.64
N LEU A 27 -17.01 -7.80 -1.09
CA LEU A 27 -16.85 -8.16 -2.51
C LEU A 27 -17.84 -9.25 -2.98
N SER A 28 -18.95 -9.40 -2.27
CA SER A 28 -19.95 -10.45 -2.52
C SER A 28 -20.84 -10.17 -3.74
N THR A 29 -20.92 -8.92 -4.20
CA THR A 29 -21.68 -8.55 -5.41
C THR A 29 -20.76 -8.15 -6.57
N PRO A 30 -21.18 -8.37 -7.83
CA PRO A 30 -20.43 -7.93 -9.01
C PRO A 30 -20.16 -6.43 -9.02
N GLU A 31 -21.13 -5.61 -8.59
CA GLU A 31 -21.02 -4.16 -8.58
C GLU A 31 -19.98 -3.69 -7.55
N ALA A 32 -19.98 -4.29 -6.35
CA ALA A 32 -19.01 -3.98 -5.32
C ALA A 32 -17.60 -4.41 -5.73
N ARG A 33 -17.48 -5.56 -6.41
CA ARG A 33 -16.21 -6.02 -6.96
C ARG A 33 -15.68 -5.07 -8.03
N SER A 34 -16.51 -4.66 -8.98
CA SER A 34 -16.13 -3.72 -10.04
C SER A 34 -15.63 -2.40 -9.45
N ALA A 35 -16.37 -1.82 -8.51
CA ALA A 35 -15.97 -0.57 -7.85
C ALA A 35 -14.67 -0.74 -7.03
N TYR A 36 -14.46 -1.89 -6.40
CA TYR A 36 -13.22 -2.18 -5.68
C TYR A 36 -12.02 -2.31 -6.63
N GLU A 37 -12.18 -3.04 -7.74
CA GLU A 37 -11.13 -3.25 -8.75
C GLU A 37 -10.73 -1.94 -9.44
N GLU A 38 -11.69 -1.09 -9.78
CA GLU A 38 -11.42 0.25 -10.33
C GLU A 38 -10.53 1.08 -9.40
N VAL A 39 -10.83 1.06 -8.10
CA VAL A 39 -10.06 1.77 -7.09
C VAL A 39 -8.70 1.10 -6.86
N ALA A 40 -8.65 -0.24 -6.81
CA ALA A 40 -7.42 -0.99 -6.61
C ALA A 40 -6.35 -0.68 -7.65
N ASN A 41 -6.74 -0.56 -8.93
CA ASN A 41 -5.83 -0.18 -10.01
C ASN A 41 -5.15 1.19 -9.77
N GLU A 42 -5.84 2.14 -9.10
CA GLU A 42 -5.23 3.43 -8.73
C GLU A 42 -4.20 3.28 -7.60
N PHE A 43 -4.35 2.27 -6.74
CA PHE A 43 -3.46 1.99 -5.61
C PHE A 43 -2.23 1.15 -5.98
N ASP A 44 -2.24 0.40 -7.07
CA ASP A 44 -1.10 -0.45 -7.47
C ASP A 44 0.20 0.35 -7.64
N ILE A 45 0.11 1.51 -8.32
CA ILE A 45 1.27 2.42 -8.50
C ILE A 45 1.77 2.92 -7.15
N LEU A 46 0.84 3.28 -6.25
CA LEU A 46 1.18 3.79 -4.93
C LEU A 46 1.86 2.71 -4.09
N LEU A 47 1.35 1.49 -4.10
CA LEU A 47 1.93 0.35 -3.38
C LEU A 47 3.36 0.10 -3.85
N GLU A 48 3.58 0.03 -5.16
CA GLU A 48 4.92 -0.20 -5.74
C GLU A 48 5.94 0.86 -5.29
N LEU A 49 5.54 2.13 -5.22
CA LEU A 49 6.42 3.21 -4.76
C LEU A 49 6.74 3.09 -3.27
N VAL A 50 5.72 2.81 -2.44
CA VAL A 50 5.88 2.62 -0.99
C VAL A 50 6.78 1.43 -0.72
N GLU A 51 6.54 0.30 -1.38
CA GLU A 51 7.36 -0.92 -1.28
C GLU A 51 8.80 -0.64 -1.70
N ALA A 52 9.02 -0.02 -2.86
CA ALA A 52 10.35 0.35 -3.31
C ALA A 52 11.10 1.24 -2.32
N ARG A 53 10.40 2.14 -1.62
CA ARG A 53 10.98 3.00 -0.58
C ARG A 53 11.30 2.23 0.70
N LEU A 54 10.41 1.34 1.12
CA LEU A 54 10.60 0.50 2.30
C LEU A 54 11.75 -0.49 2.09
N ASP A 55 11.87 -1.08 0.91
CA ASP A 55 13.00 -1.92 0.50
C ASP A 55 14.33 -1.18 0.56
N ALA A 56 14.32 0.10 0.17
CA ALA A 56 15.48 0.96 0.26
C ALA A 56 15.79 1.43 1.69
N GLY A 57 14.93 1.10 2.67
CA GLY A 57 15.11 1.41 4.08
C GLY A 57 15.03 2.91 4.40
N ILE A 58 14.33 3.71 3.59
CA ILE A 58 14.25 5.16 3.79
C ILE A 58 12.85 5.63 4.16
N THR A 59 12.79 6.72 4.94
CA THR A 59 11.52 7.34 5.34
C THR A 59 10.98 8.28 4.24
N GLN A 60 9.70 8.61 4.30
CA GLN A 60 9.09 9.65 3.46
C GLN A 60 9.86 10.98 3.51
N ALA A 61 10.31 11.38 4.71
CA ALA A 61 11.08 12.62 4.87
C ALA A 61 12.47 12.53 4.22
N ALA A 62 13.11 11.35 4.29
CA ALA A 62 14.41 11.13 3.69
C ALA A 62 14.35 11.17 2.15
N ILE A 63 13.35 10.51 1.54
CA ILE A 63 13.21 10.55 0.08
C ILE A 63 12.79 11.94 -0.42
N ALA A 64 11.91 12.64 0.31
CA ALA A 64 11.55 14.03 0.00
C ALA A 64 12.79 14.93 -0.08
N LYS A 65 13.72 14.77 0.88
CA LYS A 65 15.00 15.50 0.88
C LYS A 65 15.89 15.15 -0.31
N ARG A 66 15.96 13.88 -0.72
CA ARG A 66 16.73 13.44 -1.91
C ARG A 66 16.15 14.03 -3.20
N LEU A 67 14.83 14.05 -3.30
CA LEU A 67 14.07 14.58 -4.43
C LEU A 67 13.98 16.11 -4.43
N LYS A 68 14.38 16.76 -3.32
CA LYS A 68 14.26 18.23 -3.13
C LYS A 68 12.80 18.71 -3.27
N VAL A 69 11.87 17.91 -2.78
CA VAL A 69 10.43 18.23 -2.75
C VAL A 69 9.93 18.31 -1.31
N PRO A 70 8.81 19.01 -1.05
CA PRO A 70 8.16 18.99 0.25
C PRO A 70 7.75 17.57 0.66
N LYS A 71 7.84 17.24 1.96
CA LYS A 71 7.33 15.95 2.49
C LYS A 71 5.86 15.74 2.13
N SER A 72 5.05 16.81 2.13
CA SER A 72 3.64 16.74 1.73
C SER A 72 3.43 16.21 0.33
N GLN A 73 4.35 16.46 -0.60
CA GLN A 73 4.27 15.94 -1.96
C GLN A 73 4.50 14.42 -2.01
N ILE A 74 5.41 13.89 -1.17
CA ILE A 74 5.61 12.44 -1.01
C ILE A 74 4.41 11.78 -0.33
N VAL A 75 3.84 12.42 0.69
CA VAL A 75 2.62 11.94 1.35
C VAL A 75 1.45 11.89 0.36
N GLN A 76 1.26 12.93 -0.45
CA GLN A 76 0.22 12.93 -1.49
C GLN A 76 0.42 11.78 -2.48
N LEU A 77 1.67 11.55 -2.92
CA LEU A 77 2.02 10.45 -3.80
C LEU A 77 1.74 9.07 -3.18
N GLU A 78 2.11 8.89 -1.90
CA GLU A 78 2.04 7.60 -1.20
C GLU A 78 0.73 7.32 -0.46
N GLU A 79 -0.16 8.30 -0.32
CA GLU A 79 -1.41 8.15 0.46
C GLU A 79 -2.67 8.63 -0.28
N LEU A 80 -2.54 9.60 -1.21
CA LEU A 80 -3.68 10.16 -1.97
C LEU A 80 -3.68 9.73 -3.44
N GLY A 81 -2.70 8.94 -3.86
CA GLY A 81 -2.59 8.36 -5.20
C GLY A 81 -1.84 9.21 -6.22
N TYR A 82 -1.69 8.66 -7.43
CA TYR A 82 -0.86 9.22 -8.50
C TYR A 82 -1.40 10.54 -9.10
N ARG A 83 -2.65 10.93 -8.80
CA ARG A 83 -3.32 12.11 -9.38
C ARG A 83 -2.59 13.44 -9.12
N ALA A 84 -1.74 13.48 -8.09
CA ALA A 84 -0.93 14.65 -7.75
C ALA A 84 0.47 14.68 -8.41
N CYS A 85 0.80 13.70 -9.26
CA CYS A 85 2.18 13.45 -9.66
C CYS A 85 2.42 13.60 -11.16
N THR A 86 3.65 14.00 -11.48
CA THR A 86 4.16 14.04 -12.85
C THR A 86 4.99 12.79 -13.13
N PHE A 87 5.07 12.41 -14.41
CA PHE A 87 5.96 11.35 -14.84
C PHE A 87 7.42 11.61 -14.45
N ASP A 88 7.87 12.87 -14.46
CA ASP A 88 9.22 13.26 -14.05
C ASP A 88 9.48 12.96 -12.57
N LEU A 89 8.50 13.19 -11.68
CA LEU A 89 8.64 12.85 -10.27
C LEU A 89 8.79 11.35 -10.09
N LEU A 90 8.02 10.53 -10.81
CA LEU A 90 8.11 9.06 -10.76
C LEU A 90 9.48 8.57 -11.25
N GLN A 91 9.99 9.15 -12.33
CA GLN A 91 11.33 8.83 -12.83
C GLN A 91 12.42 9.19 -11.82
N GLN A 92 12.36 10.38 -11.23
CA GLN A 92 13.32 10.80 -10.20
C GLN A 92 13.21 9.93 -8.95
N TYR A 93 12.00 9.56 -8.54
CA TYR A 93 11.72 8.67 -7.41
C TYR A 93 12.41 7.32 -7.62
N ALA A 94 12.20 6.68 -8.77
CA ALA A 94 12.89 5.43 -9.12
C ALA A 94 14.42 5.63 -9.14
N HIS A 95 14.90 6.72 -9.75
CA HIS A 95 16.32 7.01 -9.87
C HIS A 95 17.04 7.16 -8.52
N VAL A 96 16.47 7.90 -7.56
CA VAL A 96 17.08 8.07 -6.22
C VAL A 96 17.06 6.80 -5.36
N LEU A 97 16.29 5.80 -5.79
CA LEU A 97 16.26 4.46 -5.24
C LEU A 97 17.14 3.47 -6.00
N GLY A 98 17.84 3.91 -7.07
CA GLY A 98 18.65 3.04 -7.92
C GLY A 98 17.81 2.09 -8.80
N LYS A 99 16.53 2.40 -9.00
CA LYS A 99 15.59 1.64 -9.84
C LYS A 99 15.36 2.35 -11.17
N LYS A 100 14.71 1.65 -12.11
CA LYS A 100 14.26 2.18 -13.40
C LYS A 100 12.74 2.16 -13.45
N LEU A 101 12.12 3.27 -13.85
CA LEU A 101 10.68 3.32 -14.10
C LEU A 101 10.35 2.56 -15.39
N GLN A 102 9.38 1.66 -15.32
CA GLN A 102 8.82 0.95 -16.47
C GLN A 102 7.30 1.13 -16.48
N VAL A 103 6.73 1.37 -17.66
CA VAL A 103 5.28 1.47 -17.86
C VAL A 103 4.86 0.38 -18.85
N SER A 104 3.83 -0.37 -18.50
CA SER A 104 3.21 -1.39 -19.34
C SER A 104 1.70 -1.18 -19.39
N LEU A 105 1.10 -1.43 -20.56
CA LEU A 105 -0.34 -1.47 -20.74
C LEU A 105 -0.78 -2.94 -20.70
N VAL A 106 -1.76 -3.27 -19.86
CA VAL A 106 -2.30 -4.62 -19.64
C VAL A 106 -3.75 -4.72 -20.09
#